data_AF-A0A6H0TKD0-F1
#
_entry.id   AF-A0A6H0TKD0-F1
#
_cell.length_a   1.000
_cell.length_b   1.000
_cell.length_c   1.000
_cell.angle_alpha   90.00
_cell.angle_beta   90.00
_cell.angle_gamma   90.00
#
_symmetry.space_group_name_H-M   'P 1'
#
loop_
_entity.id
_entity.type
_entity.pdbx_description
1 polymer ?
#
loop_
_entity_poly.entity_id
_entity_poly.type
_entity_poly.pdbx_seq_one_letter_code
_entity_poly.pdbx_strand_id
1 'polypeptide(L)'
;MKREVYYPEDDNNHEHLLAEIDDFPSMSTEESYPSPKSFTIEKEVSCDVPFCCIVNIPPGFEYVSQEKNKFVYSLDQLSVTKETSMKTINVERVGPVEVNLNILKVTGCIPFVLNAELRGECGEYCDTSLDPRNHIFIGDSGSLCVNNILKLSVAPLPDYQLNGHNVIVSAFNVTPVYEAGCHLLRFTGKLTFQNIPHK
;
A
#
# COMPACT_ATOMS: atom_id res chain seq x y z
N MET A 1 37.95 -68.43 -55.48
CA MET A 1 39.37 -68.38 -55.87
C MET A 1 39.62 -67.03 -56.53
N LYS A 2 40.70 -66.36 -56.08
CA LYS A 2 41.22 -65.01 -56.32
C LYS A 2 40.89 -64.27 -57.64
N ARG A 3 40.83 -62.93 -57.54
CA ARG A 3 41.63 -62.01 -58.38
C ARG A 3 41.91 -60.69 -57.65
N GLU A 4 43.20 -60.42 -57.42
CA GLU A 4 43.76 -59.11 -57.11
C GLU A 4 44.13 -58.41 -58.42
N VAL A 5 44.06 -57.07 -58.46
CA VAL A 5 44.81 -56.20 -59.39
C VAL A 5 45.20 -54.92 -58.65
N TYR A 6 46.36 -54.35 -59.04
CA TYR A 6 47.27 -53.48 -58.29
C TYR A 6 47.46 -52.10 -58.99
N TYR A 7 47.32 -50.97 -58.24
CA TYR A 7 48.07 -49.67 -58.22
C TYR A 7 47.87 -48.61 -59.35
N PRO A 8 48.29 -47.31 -59.19
CA PRO A 8 49.29 -46.74 -58.25
C PRO A 8 48.96 -45.39 -57.54
N GLU A 9 49.89 -44.99 -56.67
CA GLU A 9 50.05 -43.70 -55.97
C GLU A 9 50.51 -42.57 -56.91
N ASP A 10 50.19 -41.32 -56.55
CA ASP A 10 50.91 -40.13 -57.01
C ASP A 10 51.17 -39.17 -55.84
N ASP A 11 52.43 -38.75 -55.77
CA ASP A 11 53.11 -37.89 -54.83
C ASP A 11 52.52 -36.46 -54.72
N ASN A 12 52.39 -35.94 -53.50
CA ASN A 12 53.28 -34.85 -53.10
C ASN A 12 53.27 -34.59 -51.59
N ASN A 13 54.48 -34.59 -51.06
CA ASN A 13 54.87 -34.53 -49.68
C ASN A 13 55.35 -33.11 -49.30
N HIS A 14 55.50 -32.90 -47.99
CA HIS A 14 56.21 -31.82 -47.28
C HIS A 14 55.38 -30.54 -47.02
N GLU A 15 54.87 -30.35 -45.80
CA GLU A 15 55.56 -30.11 -44.51
C GLU A 15 56.51 -28.90 -44.50
N HIS A 16 56.43 -28.18 -43.37
CA HIS A 16 57.26 -27.11 -42.81
C HIS A 16 56.47 -25.81 -42.62
N LEU A 17 56.40 -25.15 -41.46
CA LEU A 17 57.08 -25.30 -40.18
C LEU A 17 56.29 -24.50 -39.12
N LEU A 18 56.28 -25.09 -37.94
CA LEU A 18 56.02 -24.56 -36.59
C LEU A 18 56.15 -23.04 -36.39
N ALA A 19 55.09 -22.45 -35.81
CA ALA A 19 55.08 -21.38 -34.79
C ALA A 19 53.60 -21.06 -34.52
N GLU A 20 53.03 -20.98 -33.32
CA GLU A 20 53.52 -20.95 -31.95
C GLU A 20 52.35 -21.38 -31.04
N ILE A 21 52.73 -21.89 -29.88
CA ILE A 21 51.91 -22.38 -28.76
C ILE A 21 51.15 -21.19 -28.12
N ASP A 22 49.94 -21.42 -27.61
CA ASP A 22 49.59 -21.04 -26.23
C ASP A 22 48.20 -21.53 -25.77
N ASP A 23 48.27 -22.35 -24.71
CA ASP A 23 47.35 -22.60 -23.60
C ASP A 23 45.87 -22.93 -23.83
N PHE A 24 45.56 -24.20 -23.58
CA PHE A 24 44.30 -24.61 -22.94
C PHE A 24 44.38 -24.34 -21.43
N PRO A 25 43.45 -23.57 -20.85
CA PRO A 25 43.04 -23.77 -19.47
C PRO A 25 41.72 -24.55 -19.44
N SER A 26 41.73 -25.61 -18.63
CA SER A 26 40.56 -26.33 -18.12
C SER A 26 39.41 -25.41 -17.72
N MET A 27 38.22 -25.62 -18.28
CA MET A 27 36.97 -25.04 -17.76
C MET A 27 36.24 -26.09 -16.93
N SER A 28 36.59 -26.15 -15.64
CA SER A 28 35.63 -26.44 -14.59
C SER A 28 34.69 -25.23 -14.45
N THR A 29 33.44 -25.38 -14.81
CA THR A 29 32.38 -24.47 -14.40
C THR A 29 31.15 -25.30 -14.06
N GLU A 30 31.04 -25.62 -12.77
CA GLU A 30 29.73 -25.77 -12.15
C GLU A 30 28.96 -24.49 -12.48
N GLU A 31 27.96 -24.58 -13.36
CA GLU A 31 26.95 -23.53 -13.48
C GLU A 31 26.16 -23.54 -12.18
N SER A 32 26.67 -22.76 -11.22
CA SER A 32 25.95 -22.32 -10.04
C SER A 32 24.70 -21.58 -10.52
N TYR A 33 23.56 -22.29 -10.56
CA TYR A 33 22.25 -21.64 -10.59
C TYR A 33 22.27 -20.53 -9.54
N PRO A 34 21.96 -19.28 -9.89
CA PRO A 34 21.84 -18.25 -8.87
C PRO A 34 20.77 -18.76 -7.88
N SER A 35 21.20 -18.95 -6.63
CA SER A 35 20.29 -19.20 -5.51
C SER A 35 19.10 -18.25 -5.66
N PRO A 36 17.85 -18.74 -5.60
CA PRO A 36 16.69 -17.89 -5.78
C PRO A 36 16.74 -16.85 -4.67
N LYS A 37 17.21 -15.64 -5.00
CA LYS A 37 17.01 -14.46 -4.17
C LYS A 37 15.52 -14.45 -3.90
N SER A 38 15.13 -14.57 -2.64
CA SER A 38 13.74 -14.52 -2.24
C SER A 38 13.20 -13.16 -2.70
N PHE A 39 12.54 -13.14 -3.85
CA PHE A 39 11.84 -11.97 -4.35
C PHE A 39 10.54 -11.85 -3.55
N THR A 40 10.63 -11.40 -2.31
CA THR A 40 9.50 -10.79 -1.62
C THR A 40 9.27 -9.42 -2.25
N ILE A 41 8.70 -9.42 -3.46
CA ILE A 41 8.17 -8.19 -4.06
C ILE A 41 6.83 -7.95 -3.37
N GLU A 42 6.90 -7.27 -2.25
CA GLU A 42 5.74 -6.77 -1.53
C GLU A 42 5.36 -5.45 -2.17
N LYS A 43 4.30 -5.46 -2.98
CA LYS A 43 3.74 -4.22 -3.52
C LYS A 43 2.71 -3.69 -2.54
N GLU A 44 3.05 -2.60 -1.85
CA GLU A 44 2.11 -1.85 -1.03
C GLU A 44 1.09 -1.14 -1.94
N VAL A 45 -0.19 -1.42 -1.72
CA VAL A 45 -1.30 -0.80 -2.46
C VAL A 45 -1.79 0.38 -1.63
N SER A 46 -2.14 1.52 -2.25
CA SER A 46 -2.65 2.68 -1.50
C SER A 46 -3.90 2.29 -0.70
N CYS A 47 -3.84 2.51 0.62
CA CYS A 47 -4.87 2.12 1.57
C CYS A 47 -5.60 3.34 2.16
N ASP A 48 -5.76 4.41 1.40
CA ASP A 48 -6.47 5.61 1.85
C ASP A 48 -8.00 5.38 1.85
N VAL A 49 -8.65 5.75 2.96
CA VAL A 49 -10.10 5.78 3.11
C VAL A 49 -10.53 7.22 3.36
N PRO A 50 -11.09 7.93 2.35
CA PRO A 50 -11.51 9.31 2.51
C PRO A 50 -12.81 9.42 3.32
N PHE A 51 -12.97 10.53 4.04
CA PHE A 51 -14.23 10.91 4.68
C PHE A 51 -14.61 12.36 4.38
N CYS A 52 -15.91 12.62 4.38
CA CYS A 52 -16.49 13.94 4.21
C CYS A 52 -17.80 14.02 5.00
N CYS A 53 -17.89 14.96 5.93
CA CYS A 53 -19.09 15.24 6.72
C CYS A 53 -19.41 16.74 6.63
N ILE A 54 -20.70 17.08 6.64
CA ILE A 54 -21.16 18.46 6.59
C ILE A 54 -22.20 18.65 7.69
N VAL A 55 -22.00 19.69 8.51
CA VAL A 55 -22.94 20.08 9.57
C VAL A 55 -23.38 21.52 9.39
N ASN A 56 -24.59 21.85 9.82
CA ASN A 56 -25.10 23.21 9.79
C ASN A 56 -24.48 24.02 10.93
N ILE A 57 -23.94 25.20 10.63
CA ILE A 57 -23.54 26.17 11.65
C ILE A 57 -24.82 26.86 12.16
N PRO A 58 -25.13 26.81 13.47
CA PRO A 58 -26.29 27.50 14.00
C PRO A 58 -26.20 29.02 13.79
N PRO A 59 -27.32 29.73 13.54
CA PRO A 59 -27.30 31.19 13.43
C PRO A 59 -26.71 31.87 14.67
N GLY A 60 -25.92 32.93 14.46
CA GLY A 60 -25.23 33.66 15.53
C GLY A 60 -23.94 33.01 16.02
N PHE A 61 -23.46 31.96 15.34
CA PHE A 61 -22.19 31.30 15.58
C PHE A 61 -21.30 31.35 14.35
N GLU A 62 -19.98 31.43 14.60
CA GLU A 62 -18.94 31.38 13.58
C GLU A 62 -17.92 30.31 13.92
N TYR A 63 -17.35 29.67 12.89
CA TYR A 63 -16.26 28.72 13.08
C TYR A 63 -14.97 29.47 13.45
N VAL A 64 -14.34 29.02 14.53
CA VAL A 64 -13.04 29.54 14.94
C VAL A 64 -12.03 28.41 14.76
N SER A 65 -11.09 28.61 13.84
CA SER A 65 -10.00 27.67 13.63
C SER A 65 -9.04 27.70 14.82
N GLN A 66 -9.33 26.93 15.84
CA GLN A 66 -8.41 26.59 16.94
C GLN A 66 -7.96 25.15 16.77
N GLU A 67 -6.77 24.78 17.26
CA GLU A 67 -6.23 23.40 17.25
C GLU A 67 -7.04 22.40 18.10
N LYS A 68 -8.28 22.74 18.47
CA LYS A 68 -9.15 21.93 19.33
C LYS A 68 -10.05 20.96 18.56
N ASN A 69 -10.01 20.93 17.23
CA ASN A 69 -10.79 19.99 16.44
C ASN A 69 -10.33 18.55 16.74
N LYS A 70 -11.27 17.66 17.07
CA LYS A 70 -10.97 16.26 17.39
C LYS A 70 -11.57 15.33 16.35
N PHE A 71 -10.85 14.25 16.08
CA PHE A 71 -11.32 13.11 15.30
C PHE A 71 -11.00 11.85 16.10
N VAL A 72 -12.03 11.09 16.45
CA VAL A 72 -11.92 9.86 17.24
C VAL A 72 -12.57 8.73 16.44
N TYR A 73 -11.96 7.56 16.44
CA TYR A 73 -12.44 6.40 15.69
C TYR A 73 -12.17 5.10 16.46
N SER A 74 -12.89 4.03 16.12
CA SER A 74 -12.63 2.68 16.59
C SER A 74 -12.32 1.73 15.43
N LEU A 75 -11.41 0.78 15.67
CA LEU A 75 -11.02 -0.25 14.72
C LEU A 75 -11.66 -1.62 15.04
N ASP A 76 -12.52 -1.69 16.06
CA ASP A 76 -13.05 -2.97 16.58
C ASP A 76 -13.93 -3.73 15.57
N GLN A 77 -14.46 -3.01 14.58
CA GLN A 77 -15.28 -3.57 13.51
C GLN A 77 -14.48 -3.89 12.24
N LEU A 78 -13.14 -3.88 12.33
CA LEU A 78 -12.26 -4.30 11.24
C LEU A 78 -11.79 -5.74 11.41
N SER A 79 -11.66 -6.42 10.29
CA SER A 79 -11.11 -7.77 10.18
C SER A 79 -9.97 -7.79 9.18
N VAL A 80 -8.85 -8.38 9.58
CA VAL A 80 -7.72 -8.65 8.70
C VAL A 80 -7.84 -10.08 8.19
N THR A 81 -8.03 -10.25 6.89
CA THR A 81 -8.24 -11.56 6.25
C THR A 81 -7.13 -11.87 5.26
N LYS A 82 -6.87 -13.16 5.09
CA LYS A 82 -5.97 -13.71 4.08
C LYS A 82 -6.80 -14.44 3.04
N GLU A 83 -6.61 -14.11 1.78
CA GLU A 83 -7.26 -14.75 0.65
C GLU A 83 -6.17 -15.28 -0.30
N THR A 84 -6.44 -16.38 -1.01
CA THR A 84 -5.57 -16.86 -2.09
C THR A 84 -6.33 -16.74 -3.40
N SER A 85 -5.70 -16.13 -4.40
CA SER A 85 -6.28 -15.92 -5.73
C SER A 85 -5.28 -16.34 -6.80
N MET A 86 -5.74 -17.11 -7.78
CA MET A 86 -4.93 -17.51 -8.92
C MET A 86 -4.92 -16.38 -9.96
N LYS A 87 -3.72 -15.97 -10.41
CA LYS A 87 -3.55 -15.01 -11.50
C LYS A 87 -2.67 -15.58 -12.61
N THR A 88 -3.09 -15.35 -13.84
CA THR A 88 -2.26 -15.62 -15.02
C THR A 88 -1.33 -14.43 -15.27
N ILE A 89 -0.04 -14.70 -15.36
CA ILE A 89 0.99 -13.75 -15.78
C ILE A 89 1.62 -14.23 -17.08
N ASN A 90 2.00 -13.29 -17.95
CA ASN A 90 2.73 -13.63 -19.17
C ASN A 90 4.23 -13.51 -18.89
N VAL A 91 4.93 -14.64 -18.97
CA VAL A 91 6.37 -14.69 -18.80
C VAL A 91 7.01 -14.69 -20.19
N GLU A 92 7.96 -13.78 -20.40
CA GLU A 92 8.68 -13.69 -21.67
C GLU A 92 9.32 -15.04 -22.01
N ARG A 93 9.14 -15.51 -23.25
CA ARG A 93 9.65 -16.80 -23.77
C ARG A 93 9.06 -18.08 -23.17
N VAL A 94 8.19 -17.99 -22.16
CA VAL A 94 7.50 -19.14 -21.55
C VAL A 94 6.00 -19.14 -21.84
N GLY A 95 5.39 -17.97 -22.02
CA GLY A 95 3.95 -17.83 -22.26
C GLY A 95 3.15 -17.60 -20.96
N PRO A 96 1.82 -17.80 -20.99
CA PRO A 96 0.96 -17.59 -19.82
C PRO A 96 1.22 -18.66 -18.74
N VAL A 97 1.45 -18.21 -17.52
CA VAL A 97 1.68 -19.05 -16.34
C VAL A 97 0.71 -18.65 -15.23
N GLU A 98 0.09 -19.63 -14.58
CA GLU A 98 -0.77 -19.41 -13.42
C GLU A 98 0.05 -19.36 -12.13
N VAL A 99 -0.19 -18.32 -11.32
CA VAL A 99 0.50 -18.10 -10.05
C VAL A 99 -0.54 -17.87 -8.96
N ASN A 100 -0.38 -18.55 -7.83
CA ASN A 100 -1.17 -18.28 -6.64
C ASN A 100 -0.63 -17.02 -5.95
N LEU A 101 -1.50 -16.03 -5.79
CA LEU A 101 -1.24 -14.81 -5.03
C LEU A 101 -1.98 -14.87 -3.70
N ASN A 102 -1.24 -14.72 -2.63
CA ASN A 102 -1.75 -14.49 -1.29
C ASN A 102 -2.02 -13.00 -1.12
N ILE A 103 -3.24 -12.67 -0.71
CA ILE A 103 -3.76 -11.32 -0.56
C ILE A 103 -4.08 -11.08 0.91
N LEU A 104 -3.49 -10.05 1.49
CA LEU A 104 -3.89 -9.54 2.80
C LEU A 104 -4.90 -8.41 2.61
N LYS A 105 -6.06 -8.50 3.24
CA LYS A 105 -7.10 -7.48 3.18
C LYS A 105 -7.50 -7.01 4.56
N VAL A 106 -7.93 -5.76 4.62
CA VAL A 106 -8.70 -5.23 5.73
C VAL A 106 -10.12 -4.96 5.25
N THR A 107 -11.08 -5.53 5.96
CA THR A 107 -12.51 -5.42 5.65
C THR A 107 -13.29 -5.02 6.90
N GLY A 108 -14.39 -4.31 6.73
CA GLY A 108 -15.28 -3.94 7.83
C GLY A 108 -15.61 -2.45 7.85
N CYS A 109 -15.86 -1.91 9.04
CA CYS A 109 -16.26 -0.52 9.22
C CYS A 109 -15.38 0.19 10.26
N ILE A 110 -15.16 1.49 10.07
CA ILE A 110 -14.52 2.37 11.04
C ILE A 110 -15.56 3.39 11.51
N PRO A 111 -16.24 3.17 12.64
CA PRO A 111 -17.06 4.19 13.25
C PRO A 111 -16.18 5.35 13.74
N PHE A 112 -16.64 6.58 13.54
CA PHE A 112 -15.93 7.78 13.96
C PHE A 112 -16.87 8.85 14.52
N VAL A 113 -16.29 9.73 15.34
CA VAL A 113 -16.90 10.96 15.84
C VAL A 113 -15.90 12.08 15.65
N LEU A 114 -16.37 13.23 15.17
CA LEU A 114 -15.54 14.42 14.98
C LEU A 114 -16.22 15.66 15.55
N ASN A 115 -15.42 16.68 15.86
CA ASN A 115 -15.95 17.96 16.30
C ASN A 115 -15.09 19.15 15.87
N ALA A 116 -15.72 20.32 15.94
CA ALA A 116 -15.11 21.62 15.79
C ALA A 116 -15.71 22.61 16.78
N GLU A 117 -14.91 23.59 17.17
CA GLU A 117 -15.34 24.68 18.05
C GLU A 117 -15.96 25.81 17.22
N LEU A 118 -17.14 26.27 17.65
CA LEU A 118 -17.80 27.47 17.16
C LEU A 118 -17.81 28.51 18.27
N ARG A 119 -17.81 29.78 17.88
CA ARG A 119 -17.93 30.92 18.79
C ARG A 119 -19.19 31.69 18.47
N GLY A 120 -19.99 31.96 19.50
CA GLY A 120 -21.17 32.81 19.40
C GLY A 120 -20.83 34.30 19.49
N GLU A 121 -21.66 35.14 18.88
CA GLU A 121 -21.51 36.61 18.90
C GLU A 121 -21.61 37.21 20.32
N CYS A 122 -22.40 36.58 21.21
CA CYS A 122 -22.68 37.06 22.57
C CYS A 122 -22.34 36.02 23.64
N GLY A 123 -21.64 36.45 24.68
CA GLY A 123 -21.51 35.74 25.96
C GLY A 123 -20.98 36.72 26.99
N GLU A 124 -21.82 37.08 27.96
CA GLU A 124 -21.39 37.94 29.06
C GLU A 124 -20.32 37.24 29.90
N TYR A 125 -19.34 38.04 30.32
CA TYR A 125 -18.45 37.71 31.41
C TYR A 125 -19.32 37.55 32.66
N CYS A 126 -19.59 36.33 33.15
CA CYS A 126 -19.93 36.24 34.56
C CYS A 126 -18.62 36.40 35.31
N ASP A 127 -18.58 37.34 36.24
CA ASP A 127 -17.44 37.72 37.09
C ASP A 127 -16.82 36.57 37.91
N THR A 128 -17.24 35.32 37.70
CA THR A 128 -16.76 34.12 38.36
C THR A 128 -16.04 33.11 37.44
N SER A 129 -15.95 33.33 36.12
CA SER A 129 -15.17 32.46 35.22
C SER A 129 -14.28 33.23 34.26
N LEU A 130 -12.96 32.97 34.33
CA LEU A 130 -11.93 33.50 33.41
C LEU A 130 -12.03 32.95 31.96
N ASP A 131 -13.00 32.08 31.67
CA ASP A 131 -13.20 31.46 30.37
C ASP A 131 -14.42 32.09 29.67
N PRO A 132 -14.26 32.69 28.47
CA PRO A 132 -15.39 33.20 27.72
C PRO A 132 -16.32 32.04 27.34
N ARG A 133 -17.46 31.92 28.03
CA ARG A 133 -18.45 30.83 27.84
C ARG A 133 -19.25 30.93 26.52
N ASN A 134 -18.73 31.62 25.50
CA ASN A 134 -19.40 31.77 24.20
C ASN A 134 -18.93 30.76 23.15
N HIS A 135 -18.37 29.62 23.56
CA HIS A 135 -17.93 28.56 22.67
C HIS A 135 -18.81 27.32 22.79
N ILE A 136 -19.13 26.69 21.66
CA ILE A 136 -19.80 25.39 21.59
C ILE A 136 -18.99 24.44 20.71
N PHE A 137 -19.15 23.14 20.91
CA PHE A 137 -18.63 22.14 19.99
C PHE A 137 -19.77 21.61 19.14
N ILE A 138 -19.62 21.71 17.81
CA ILE A 138 -20.46 21.01 16.86
C ILE A 138 -19.71 19.81 16.31
N GLY A 139 -20.41 18.74 16.01
CA GLY A 139 -19.80 17.53 15.52
C GLY A 139 -20.77 16.68 14.71
N ASP A 140 -20.22 15.62 14.18
CA ASP A 140 -20.93 14.58 13.45
C ASP A 140 -20.32 13.22 13.79
N SER A 141 -21.07 12.18 13.54
CA SER A 141 -20.61 10.80 13.70
C SER A 141 -21.00 10.00 12.47
N GLY A 142 -20.11 9.10 12.07
CA GLY A 142 -20.35 8.28 10.89
C GLY A 142 -19.62 6.96 10.97
N SER A 143 -19.66 6.23 9.85
CA SER A 143 -18.96 4.96 9.69
C SER A 143 -18.38 4.86 8.29
N LEU A 144 -17.10 4.51 8.20
CA LEU A 144 -16.40 4.34 6.93
C LEU A 144 -16.26 2.85 6.61
N CYS A 145 -16.82 2.42 5.49
CA CYS A 145 -16.67 1.05 5.01
C CYS A 145 -15.27 0.87 4.38
N VAL A 146 -14.59 -0.20 4.78
CA VAL A 146 -13.23 -0.53 4.34
C VAL A 146 -13.26 -1.89 3.64
N ASN A 147 -12.61 -1.96 2.48
CA ASN A 147 -12.32 -3.20 1.76
C ASN A 147 -11.03 -3.02 0.95
N ASN A 148 -9.92 -2.85 1.67
CA ASN A 148 -8.63 -2.50 1.06
C ASN A 148 -7.71 -3.71 1.04
N ILE A 149 -6.98 -3.89 -0.06
CA ILE A 149 -5.86 -4.82 -0.14
C ILE A 149 -4.65 -4.12 0.49
N LEU A 150 -4.12 -4.72 1.54
CA LEU A 150 -2.94 -4.22 2.26
C LEU A 150 -1.65 -4.71 1.60
N LYS A 151 -1.64 -5.98 1.17
CA LYS A 151 -0.44 -6.64 0.66
C LYS A 151 -0.76 -7.76 -0.32
N LEU A 152 0.13 -7.95 -1.29
CA LEU A 152 0.14 -9.06 -2.24
C LEU A 152 1.48 -9.80 -2.14
N SER A 153 1.44 -11.12 -2.17
CA SER A 153 2.64 -11.96 -2.09
C SER A 153 2.46 -13.27 -2.84
N VAL A 154 3.51 -13.76 -3.51
CA VAL A 154 3.57 -15.13 -4.06
C VAL A 154 3.93 -16.16 -2.98
N ALA A 155 4.54 -15.73 -1.89
CA ALA A 155 4.84 -16.55 -0.72
C ALA A 155 3.69 -16.49 0.31
N PRO A 156 3.55 -17.49 1.19
CA PRO A 156 2.60 -17.44 2.30
C PRO A 156 2.80 -16.18 3.17
N LEU A 157 1.70 -15.63 3.66
CA LEU A 157 1.70 -14.42 4.49
C LEU A 157 1.69 -14.78 5.98
N PRO A 158 2.54 -14.15 6.81
CA PRO A 158 2.51 -14.32 8.27
C PRO A 158 1.20 -13.78 8.86
N ASP A 159 0.92 -14.05 10.12
CA ASP A 159 -0.25 -13.47 10.80
C ASP A 159 -0.03 -11.98 11.06
N TYR A 160 -1.04 -11.18 10.73
CA TYR A 160 -1.03 -9.74 10.86
C TYR A 160 -2.02 -9.30 11.92
N GLN A 161 -1.67 -8.26 12.68
CA GLN A 161 -2.58 -7.61 13.59
C GLN A 161 -2.63 -6.12 13.29
N LEU A 162 -3.85 -5.58 13.29
CA LEU A 162 -4.11 -4.16 13.14
C LEU A 162 -4.33 -3.54 14.52
N ASN A 163 -3.68 -2.42 14.80
CA ASN A 163 -3.96 -1.59 15.96
C ASN A 163 -3.93 -0.09 15.60
N GLY A 164 -4.21 0.77 16.58
CA GLY A 164 -4.31 2.22 16.37
C GLY A 164 -3.05 2.89 15.81
N HIS A 165 -1.85 2.32 16.00
CA HIS A 165 -0.61 2.86 15.43
C HIS A 165 -0.50 2.62 13.92
N ASN A 166 -1.32 1.70 13.39
CA ASN A 166 -1.32 1.34 11.98
C ASN A 166 -2.29 2.18 11.16
N VAL A 167 -3.05 3.07 11.80
CA VAL A 167 -4.05 3.89 11.13
C VAL A 167 -3.80 5.36 11.46
N ILE A 168 -3.52 6.15 10.45
CA ILE A 168 -3.20 7.57 10.60
C ILE A 168 -4.32 8.39 9.99
N VAL A 169 -4.85 9.35 10.76
CA VAL A 169 -5.70 10.41 10.22
C VAL A 169 -4.80 11.44 9.57
N SER A 170 -4.95 11.63 8.26
CA SER A 170 -4.19 12.61 7.48
C SER A 170 -5.13 13.57 6.77
N ALA A 171 -4.61 14.75 6.42
CA ALA A 171 -5.36 15.79 5.72
C ALA A 171 -6.70 16.16 6.38
N PHE A 172 -6.78 16.12 7.73
CA PHE A 172 -7.97 16.53 8.45
C PHE A 172 -8.15 18.05 8.36
N ASN A 173 -9.17 18.47 7.62
CA ASN A 173 -9.48 19.86 7.35
C ASN A 173 -10.92 20.16 7.78
N VAL A 174 -11.09 21.34 8.37
CA VAL A 174 -12.40 21.87 8.75
C VAL A 174 -12.56 23.20 8.06
N THR A 175 -13.55 23.29 7.17
CA THR A 175 -13.74 24.44 6.28
C THR A 175 -15.17 24.94 6.35
N PRO A 176 -15.39 26.25 6.61
CA PRO A 176 -16.69 26.86 6.41
C PRO A 176 -17.09 26.80 4.93
N VAL A 177 -18.35 26.53 4.65
CA VAL A 177 -18.91 26.46 3.30
C VAL A 177 -20.23 27.22 3.30
N TYR A 178 -20.48 27.96 2.24
CA TYR A 178 -21.76 28.64 2.03
C TYR A 178 -22.45 28.04 0.81
N GLU A 179 -23.59 27.39 1.03
CA GLU A 179 -24.32 26.70 -0.03
C GLU A 179 -25.82 26.92 0.14
N ALA A 180 -26.51 27.34 -0.93
CA ALA A 180 -27.94 27.60 -0.94
C ALA A 180 -28.47 28.52 0.19
N GLY A 181 -27.65 29.44 0.70
CA GLY A 181 -28.01 30.33 1.80
C GLY A 181 -27.75 29.77 3.20
N CYS A 182 -27.19 28.57 3.31
CA CYS A 182 -26.85 27.93 4.58
C CYS A 182 -25.37 28.12 4.91
N HIS A 183 -25.10 28.46 6.17
CA HIS A 183 -23.74 28.40 6.73
C HIS A 183 -23.46 26.97 7.18
N LEU A 184 -22.51 26.32 6.51
CA LEU A 184 -22.16 24.93 6.72
C LEU A 184 -20.71 24.83 7.19
N LEU A 185 -20.42 23.77 7.94
CA LEU A 185 -19.06 23.39 8.28
C LEU A 185 -18.77 22.02 7.70
N ARG A 186 -17.74 21.94 6.88
CA ARG A 186 -17.32 20.72 6.20
C ARG A 186 -16.05 20.18 6.83
N PHE A 187 -16.13 18.93 7.26
CA PHE A 187 -15.00 18.13 7.72
C PHE A 187 -14.56 17.21 6.59
N THR A 188 -13.29 17.24 6.23
CA THR A 188 -12.70 16.32 5.27
C THR A 188 -11.40 15.74 5.79
N GLY A 189 -11.04 14.58 5.29
CA GLY A 189 -9.75 13.97 5.60
C GLY A 189 -9.67 12.56 5.07
N LYS A 190 -8.64 11.86 5.52
CA LYS A 190 -8.37 10.48 5.14
C LYS A 190 -7.88 9.67 6.34
N LEU A 191 -8.25 8.41 6.38
CA LEU A 191 -7.58 7.40 7.20
C LEU A 191 -6.67 6.58 6.29
N THR A 192 -5.40 6.47 6.65
CA THR A 192 -4.41 5.71 5.88
C THR A 192 -3.89 4.56 6.75
N PHE A 193 -3.95 3.35 6.22
CA PHE A 193 -3.33 2.17 6.84
C PHE A 193 -1.82 2.15 6.51
N GLN A 194 -0.97 2.00 7.52
CA GLN A 194 0.49 1.97 7.38
C GLN A 194 1.13 0.97 8.36
N ASN A 195 2.33 0.48 8.00
CA ASN A 195 3.24 -0.25 8.91
C ASN A 195 2.59 -1.42 9.67
N ILE A 196 1.79 -2.26 9.02
CA ILE A 196 1.04 -3.33 9.71
C ILE A 196 2.01 -4.44 10.15
N PRO A 197 2.24 -4.63 11.46
CA PRO A 197 3.25 -5.56 11.95
C PRO A 197 2.83 -7.02 11.72
N HIS A 198 3.83 -7.86 11.46
CA HIS A 198 3.68 -9.31 11.51
C HIS A 198 3.97 -9.81 12.93
N LYS A 199 3.30 -10.89 13.34
CA LYS A 199 3.66 -11.64 14.55
C LYS A 199 4.86 -12.55 14.32
#